data_AF-W2J9H5-F1
#
_entry.id   AF-W2J9H5-F1
#
_cell.length_a   1.000
_cell.length_b   1.000
_cell.length_c   1.000
_cell.angle_alpha   90.00
_cell.angle_beta   90.00
_cell.angle_gamma   90.00
#
_symmetry.space_group_name_H-M   'P 1'
#
loop_
_entity.id
_entity.type
_entity.pdbx_description
1 polymer ?
#
loop_
_entity_poly.entity_id
_entity_poly.type
_entity_poly.pdbx_seq_one_letter_code
_entity_poly.pdbx_strand_id
1 'polypeptide(L)'
;MQGAFPHLFKAREGSRCAQIAARLRDQHVVLQGSVRFDWDEKSKHVIRLQHQADMMSMLLGMLGNLEDVALAFNGAHITPECVVRDDLGSVVFSCSTV
;
A
#
# COMPACT_ATOMS: atom_id res chain seq x y z
N MET A 1 5.50 1.02 6.52
CA MET A 1 4.17 0.92 7.16
C MET A 1 3.66 2.25 7.71
N GLN A 2 4.44 3.04 8.47
CA GLN A 2 3.93 4.26 9.16
C GLN A 2 3.29 5.32 8.24
N GLY A 3 3.85 5.57 7.05
CA GLY A 3 3.26 6.52 6.09
C GLY A 3 1.92 6.07 5.51
N ALA A 4 1.70 4.76 5.38
CA ALA A 4 0.45 4.19 4.86
C ALA A 4 -0.68 4.15 5.90
N PHE A 5 -0.31 3.99 7.18
CA PHE A 5 -1.24 3.80 8.29
C PHE A 5 -1.00 4.80 9.44
N PRO A 6 -0.95 6.11 9.20
CA PRO A 6 -0.54 7.07 10.22
C PRO A 6 -1.44 7.07 11.46
N HIS A 7 -2.72 6.73 11.30
CA HIS A 7 -3.70 6.64 12.39
C HIS A 7 -3.40 5.49 13.37
N LEU A 8 -2.85 4.36 12.89
CA LEU A 8 -2.48 3.22 13.75
C LEU A 8 -1.30 3.59 14.66
N PHE A 9 -0.29 4.25 14.11
CA PHE A 9 0.93 4.60 14.85
C PHE A 9 0.75 5.82 15.77
N LYS A 10 -0.33 6.59 15.61
CA LYS A 10 -0.73 7.69 16.49
C LYS A 10 -1.85 7.30 17.47
N ALA A 11 -2.29 6.04 17.44
CA ALA A 11 -3.39 5.58 18.27
C ALA A 11 -3.02 5.61 19.76
N ARG A 12 -4.03 5.83 20.61
CA ARG A 12 -3.86 5.77 22.07
C ARG A 12 -3.30 4.40 22.48
N GLU A 13 -2.32 4.40 23.37
CA GLU A 13 -1.76 3.16 23.91
C GLU A 13 -2.84 2.27 24.55
N GLY A 14 -2.72 0.96 24.34
CA GLY A 14 -3.72 -0.03 24.77
C GLY A 14 -4.96 -0.15 23.87
N SER A 15 -5.17 0.77 22.92
CA SER A 15 -6.26 0.63 21.93
C SER A 15 -6.01 -0.51 20.95
N ARG A 16 -7.08 -1.02 20.33
CA ARG A 16 -6.99 -2.04 19.28
C ARG A 16 -6.10 -1.58 18.11
N CYS A 17 -6.18 -0.31 17.72
CA CYS A 17 -5.30 0.26 16.69
C CYS A 17 -3.82 0.25 17.08
N ALA A 18 -3.49 0.50 18.36
CA ALA A 18 -2.12 0.41 18.84
C ALA A 18 -1.60 -1.05 18.84
N GLN A 19 -2.47 -2.03 19.13
CA GLN A 19 -2.14 -3.46 19.04
C GLN A 19 -1.88 -3.89 17.59
N ILE A 20 -2.71 -3.43 16.65
CA ILE A 20 -2.50 -3.65 15.21
C ILE A 20 -1.18 -2.98 14.77
N ALA A 21 -0.93 -1.73 15.17
CA ALA A 21 0.30 -1.01 14.86
C ALA A 21 1.55 -1.77 15.34
N ALA A 22 1.49 -2.36 16.54
CA ALA A 22 2.58 -3.17 17.09
C ALA A 22 2.86 -4.41 16.24
N ARG A 23 1.82 -5.06 15.70
CA ARG A 23 1.98 -6.22 14.79
C ARG A 23 2.52 -5.81 13.42
N LEU A 24 2.22 -4.61 12.95
CA LEU A 24 2.70 -4.08 11.67
C LEU A 24 4.09 -3.44 11.77
N ARG A 25 4.59 -3.17 12.99
CA ARG A 25 5.90 -2.57 13.22
C ARG A 25 7.00 -3.57 12.87
N ASP A 26 8.01 -3.09 12.14
CA ASP A 26 9.23 -3.83 11.76
C ASP A 26 9.01 -5.17 11.04
N GLN A 27 7.82 -5.37 10.46
CA GLN A 27 7.53 -6.56 9.67
C GLN A 27 8.04 -6.42 8.25
N HIS A 28 8.83 -7.41 7.82
CA HIS A 28 9.12 -7.63 6.41
C HIS A 28 7.96 -8.40 5.80
N VAL A 29 7.23 -7.76 4.89
CA VAL A 29 6.05 -8.33 4.27
C VAL A 29 6.31 -8.66 2.81
N VAL A 30 5.81 -9.81 2.37
CA VAL A 30 5.84 -10.19 0.96
C VAL A 30 4.47 -9.95 0.38
N LEU A 31 4.42 -9.10 -0.65
CA LEU A 31 3.20 -8.74 -1.34
C LEU A 31 3.21 -9.39 -2.72
N GLN A 32 2.17 -10.17 -3.02
CA GLN A 32 1.98 -10.70 -4.37
C GLN A 32 1.43 -9.58 -5.25
N GLY A 33 2.07 -9.38 -6.39
CA GLY A 33 1.69 -8.33 -7.32
C GLY A 33 2.27 -8.51 -8.71
N SER A 34 1.82 -7.67 -9.61
CA SER A 34 2.30 -7.61 -10.99
C SER A 34 2.41 -6.16 -11.44
N VAL A 35 3.30 -5.93 -12.39
CA VAL A 35 3.49 -4.62 -13.04
C VAL A 35 3.45 -4.84 -14.54
N ARG A 36 2.68 -4.01 -15.24
CA ARG A 36 2.66 -3.90 -16.70
C ARG A 36 3.21 -2.55 -17.11
N PHE A 37 4.15 -2.58 -18.03
CA PHE A 37 4.67 -1.39 -18.69
C PHE A 37 4.14 -1.37 -20.11
N ASP A 38 3.55 -0.25 -20.50
CA ASP A 38 3.24 0.00 -21.90
C ASP A 38 4.33 0.89 -22.50
N TRP A 39 4.90 0.41 -23.58
CA TRP A 39 6.02 1.02 -24.27
C TRP A 39 5.54 1.67 -25.57
N ASP A 40 5.94 2.92 -25.82
CA ASP A 40 5.74 3.55 -27.12
C ASP A 40 6.99 3.36 -28.00
N GLU A 41 6.82 2.57 -29.05
CA GLU A 41 7.89 2.30 -30.00
C GLU A 41 8.36 3.52 -30.79
N LYS A 42 7.51 4.55 -30.95
CA LYS A 42 7.89 5.75 -31.71
C LYS A 42 8.80 6.64 -30.89
N SER A 43 8.46 6.86 -29.64
CA SER A 43 9.19 7.75 -28.74
C SER A 43 10.22 7.03 -27.85
N LYS A 44 10.29 5.69 -27.96
CA LYS A 44 11.27 4.82 -27.28
C LYS A 44 11.29 5.01 -25.75
N HIS A 45 10.11 5.14 -25.15
CA HIS A 45 9.97 5.19 -23.69
C HIS A 45 8.68 4.53 -23.19
N VAL A 46 8.62 4.27 -21.90
CA VAL A 46 7.43 3.78 -21.20
C VAL A 46 6.41 4.91 -21.09
N ILE A 47 5.22 4.71 -21.64
CA ILE A 47 4.13 5.69 -21.60
C ILE A 47 3.10 5.40 -20.50
N ARG A 48 3.08 4.18 -19.96
CA ARG A 48 2.17 3.81 -18.88
C ARG A 48 2.76 2.73 -18.01
N LEU A 49 2.56 2.87 -16.70
CA LEU A 49 2.85 1.86 -15.70
C LEU A 49 1.52 1.54 -15.01
N GLN A 50 1.14 0.26 -15.05
CA GLN A 50 0.01 -0.26 -14.29
C GLN A 50 0.55 -1.28 -13.29
N HIS A 51 0.10 -1.19 -12.04
CA HIS A 51 0.42 -2.19 -11.03
C HIS A 51 -0.85 -2.78 -10.43
N GLN A 52 -0.72 -4.00 -9.95
CA GLN A 52 -1.73 -4.66 -9.14
C GLN A 52 -1.01 -5.36 -8.00
N ALA A 53 -1.53 -5.24 -6.78
CA ALA A 53 -0.99 -5.95 -5.64
C ALA A 53 -2.08 -6.31 -4.62
N ASP A 54 -1.88 -7.40 -3.87
CA ASP A 54 -2.87 -7.91 -2.91
C ASP A 54 -2.44 -7.67 -1.45
N MET A 55 -2.71 -6.48 -0.93
CA MET A 55 -2.43 -6.14 0.47
C MET A 55 -3.46 -6.76 1.42
N MET A 56 -4.66 -7.10 0.93
CA MET A 56 -5.69 -7.74 1.73
C MET A 56 -5.21 -9.09 2.25
N SER A 57 -4.79 -9.97 1.34
CA SER A 57 -4.32 -11.31 1.71
C SER A 57 -3.10 -11.25 2.62
N MET A 58 -2.18 -10.31 2.35
CA MET A 58 -1.00 -10.07 3.18
C MET A 58 -1.39 -9.69 4.61
N LEU A 59 -2.25 -8.67 4.78
CA LEU A 59 -2.67 -8.23 6.11
C LEU A 59 -3.57 -9.26 6.81
N LEU A 60 -4.40 -10.00 6.07
CA LEU A 60 -5.20 -11.07 6.64
C LEU A 60 -4.32 -12.19 7.19
N GLY A 61 -3.26 -12.58 6.47
CA GLY A 61 -2.27 -13.54 6.96
C GLY A 61 -1.52 -13.03 8.20
N MET A 62 -1.22 -11.74 8.25
CA MET A 62 -0.53 -11.13 9.39
C MET A 62 -1.41 -10.93 10.62
N LEU A 63 -2.66 -10.50 10.44
CA LEU A 63 -3.59 -10.10 11.50
C LEU A 63 -4.50 -11.25 11.95
N GLY A 64 -4.75 -12.22 11.07
CA GLY A 64 -5.49 -13.45 11.38
C GLY A 64 -7.00 -13.31 11.38
N ASN A 65 -7.55 -12.11 11.13
CA ASN A 65 -8.99 -11.89 11.02
C ASN A 65 -9.30 -10.65 10.17
N LEU A 66 -10.48 -10.64 9.55
CA LEU A 66 -10.92 -9.55 8.67
C LEU A 66 -11.30 -8.26 9.42
N GLU A 67 -11.70 -8.35 10.69
CA GLU A 67 -12.10 -7.18 11.49
C GLU A 67 -10.90 -6.26 11.73
N ASP A 68 -9.75 -6.81 12.11
CA ASP A 68 -8.51 -6.06 12.29
C ASP A 68 -7.96 -5.52 10.96
N VAL A 69 -8.13 -6.25 9.85
CA VAL A 69 -7.77 -5.77 8.51
C VAL A 69 -8.64 -4.57 8.11
N ALA A 70 -9.95 -4.67 8.31
CA ALA A 70 -10.88 -3.57 8.04
C ALA A 70 -10.55 -2.34 8.92
N LEU A 71 -10.22 -2.57 10.19
CA LEU A 71 -9.80 -1.51 11.10
C LEU A 71 -8.47 -0.88 10.67
N ALA A 72 -7.51 -1.66 10.16
CA ALA A 72 -6.24 -1.15 9.66
C ALA A 72 -6.43 -0.23 8.44
N PHE A 73 -7.39 -0.52 7.56
CA PHE A 73 -7.70 0.34 6.42
C PHE A 73 -8.60 1.54 6.76
N ASN A 74 -9.19 1.57 7.96
CA ASN A 74 -10.06 2.66 8.39
C ASN A 74 -9.25 3.93 8.75
N GLY A 75 -9.11 4.83 7.78
CA GLY A 75 -8.25 6.01 7.88
C GLY A 75 -6.84 5.78 7.34
N ALA A 76 -6.61 4.68 6.60
CA ALA A 76 -5.37 4.46 5.87
C ALA A 76 -5.26 5.40 4.66
N HIS A 77 -4.02 5.80 4.37
CA HIS A 77 -3.66 6.57 3.17
C HIS A 77 -3.40 5.66 1.97
N ILE A 78 -3.52 4.35 2.13
CA ILE A 78 -3.35 3.37 1.05
C ILE A 78 -4.62 2.51 0.96
N THR A 79 -5.00 2.13 -0.26
CA THR A 79 -6.04 1.13 -0.49
C THR A 79 -5.46 -0.28 -0.42
N PRO A 80 -6.32 -1.31 -0.31
CA PRO A 80 -5.83 -2.69 -0.31
C PRO A 80 -5.15 -3.14 -1.61
N GLU A 81 -5.39 -2.44 -2.72
CA GLU A 81 -4.72 -2.64 -4.01
C GLU A 81 -3.35 -1.93 -4.10
N CYS A 82 -2.86 -1.39 -2.97
CA CYS A 82 -1.63 -0.60 -2.89
C CYS A 82 -1.66 0.68 -3.72
N VAL A 83 -2.81 1.36 -3.75
CA VAL A 83 -2.93 2.69 -4.34
C VAL A 83 -2.88 3.72 -3.23
N VAL A 84 -1.97 4.70 -3.32
CA VAL A 84 -1.94 5.83 -2.39
C VAL A 84 -3.15 6.71 -2.67
N ARG A 85 -3.89 7.04 -1.61
CA ARG A 85 -5.04 7.95 -1.64
C ARG A 85 -4.50 9.36 -1.63
N ASP A 86 -4.05 9.83 -2.80
CA ASP A 86 -3.73 11.23 -3.03
C ASP A 86 -4.92 11.92 -3.72
N ASP A 87 -5.27 13.13 -3.28
CA ASP A 87 -6.13 14.07 -4.04
C ASP A 87 -5.42 14.61 -5.30
N LEU A 88 -4.18 14.17 -5.57
CA LEU A 88 -3.39 14.54 -6.74
C LEU A 88 -3.29 13.33 -7.67
N GLY A 89 -3.94 13.46 -8.82
CA GLY A 89 -4.09 12.40 -9.81
C GLY A 89 -2.77 11.76 -10.22
N SER A 90 -2.84 10.45 -10.51
CA SER A 90 -1.89 9.69 -11.33
C SER A 90 -0.42 10.00 -11.05
N VAL A 91 0.22 9.18 -10.22
CA VAL A 91 1.69 9.14 -10.16
C VAL A 91 2.24 8.78 -11.55
N VAL A 92 2.61 9.79 -12.33
CA VAL A 92 3.38 9.63 -13.55
C VAL A 92 4.82 9.44 -13.10
N PHE A 93 5.29 8.20 -13.10
CA PHE A 93 6.72 7.93 -13.03
C PHE A 93 7.35 8.35 -14.36
N SER A 94 7.85 9.58 -14.43
CA SER A 94 8.77 9.95 -15.50
C SER A 94 10.11 9.28 -15.21
N CYS A 95 10.39 8.15 -15.85
CA CYS A 95 11.73 7.61 -15.90
C CYS A 95 12.58 8.54 -16.77
N SER A 96 13.40 9.40 -16.16
CA SER A 96 14.42 10.15 -16.88
C SER A 96 15.58 9.21 -17.20
N THR A 97 15.78 8.95 -18.49
CA THR A 97 16.93 8.19 -19.00
C THR A 97 18.24 8.94 -18.71
N VAL A 98 19.22 8.25 -18.12
CA VAL A 98 20.64 8.67 -18.05
C VAL A 98 21.31 8.40 -19.39
#